data_AF-A0A316AUU0-F1
#
_entry.id   AF-A0A316AUU0-F1
#
_cell.length_a   1.000
_cell.length_b   1.000
_cell.length_c   1.000
_cell.angle_alpha   90.00
_cell.angle_beta   90.00
_cell.angle_gamma   90.00
#
_symmetry.space_group_name_H-M   'P 1'
#
loop_
_entity.id
_entity.type
_entity.pdbx_description
1 polymer ?
#
loop_
_entity_poly.entity_id
_entity_poly.type
_entity_poly.pdbx_seq_one_letter_code
_entity_poly.pdbx_strand_id
1 'polypeptide(L)'
;MVINEPAAPPHGGLSALVAGSRARHRGRMGRTMLPPLPDVAPPRPSRSLLKDHAMAVIRRALVSGAVQPGEIFSATALAAQLEVSNSPVRDALLELVHGGIMEVVPNRGFRVVQLDDHDLAEVYQLRELIEVPAVAQLAERGIPEDAATALTQAAERCVAAAEQSDLPAFLDGDRAFHLGLLELLGNQRLVLMVDRLRDQTRIQGMRRLVAQGSLAASAAEHHDLLLAVVEHRVPDAESIMRHHMAHGSTPPNPPVFKEPTRG
;
A
#
# COMPACT_ATOMS: atom_id res chain seq x y z
N MET A 1 -58.02 22.70 -8.59
CA MET A 1 -59.24 23.55 -8.55
C MET A 1 -60.30 22.69 -7.88
N VAL A 2 -60.69 22.89 -6.61
CA VAL A 2 -60.78 24.14 -5.83
C VAL A 2 -60.05 24.04 -4.46
N ILE A 3 -59.59 25.20 -4.00
CA ILE A 3 -58.92 25.57 -2.73
C ILE A 3 -59.78 25.35 -1.45
N ASN A 4 -59.13 25.07 -0.30
CA ASN A 4 -59.11 26.00 0.85
C ASN A 4 -58.12 25.57 1.98
N GLU A 5 -57.41 26.53 2.57
CA GLU A 5 -56.75 26.38 3.89
C GLU A 5 -57.71 26.83 5.03
N PRO A 6 -57.35 26.63 6.31
CA PRO A 6 -57.06 27.84 7.10
C PRO A 6 -55.98 27.72 8.21
N ALA A 7 -55.13 28.75 8.27
CA ALA A 7 -54.71 29.58 9.41
C ALA A 7 -54.54 29.02 10.86
N ALA A 8 -53.51 29.56 11.53
CA ALA A 8 -53.23 29.47 12.98
C ALA A 8 -52.57 30.80 13.46
N PRO A 9 -52.21 31.00 14.75
CA PRO A 9 -52.64 30.34 15.99
C PRO A 9 -53.54 31.32 16.80
N PRO A 10 -53.16 32.13 17.83
CA PRO A 10 -52.08 32.12 18.85
C PRO A 10 -52.60 32.02 20.32
N HIS A 11 -51.69 31.96 21.32
CA HIS A 11 -51.67 32.70 22.62
C HIS A 11 -51.05 31.93 23.82
N GLY A 12 -50.28 32.67 24.63
CA GLY A 12 -50.02 32.39 26.06
C GLY A 12 -48.92 31.36 26.39
N GLY A 13 -48.10 31.52 27.43
CA GLY A 13 -48.05 32.61 28.41
C GLY A 13 -47.73 32.10 29.82
N LEU A 14 -46.44 32.14 30.19
CA LEU A 14 -45.85 32.18 31.54
C LEU A 14 -46.67 31.66 32.75
N SER A 15 -46.11 30.70 33.49
CA SER A 15 -46.34 30.59 34.94
C SER A 15 -45.10 30.07 35.68
N ALA A 16 -44.99 30.32 36.98
CA ALA A 16 -43.76 30.21 37.76
C ALA A 16 -43.98 29.62 39.17
N LEU A 17 -42.87 29.24 39.82
CA LEU A 17 -42.71 28.67 41.17
C LEU A 17 -43.31 27.27 41.42
N VAL A 18 -42.49 26.39 42.03
CA VAL A 18 -42.63 25.87 43.42
C VAL A 18 -41.25 25.31 43.83
N ALA A 19 -40.90 25.41 45.13
CA ALA A 19 -39.67 24.83 45.69
C ALA A 19 -39.99 23.64 46.63
N GLY A 20 -39.12 22.60 46.69
CA GLY A 20 -39.41 21.41 47.51
C GLY A 20 -38.38 20.28 47.59
N SER A 21 -37.25 20.52 48.27
CA SER A 21 -36.49 19.59 49.15
C SER A 21 -36.11 18.12 48.74
N ARG A 22 -34.79 17.84 48.90
CA ARG A 22 -34.11 16.58 49.31
C ARG A 22 -33.85 15.39 48.33
N ALA A 23 -32.59 15.37 47.90
CA ALA A 23 -31.62 14.27 48.02
C ALA A 23 -31.72 12.99 47.14
N ARG A 24 -30.74 12.86 46.21
CA ARG A 24 -29.77 11.75 46.22
C ARG A 24 -28.58 11.99 45.26
N HIS A 25 -27.43 11.35 45.55
CA HIS A 25 -26.23 11.38 44.72
C HIS A 25 -26.48 10.91 43.28
N ARG A 26 -25.87 11.59 42.30
CA ARG A 26 -25.21 10.94 41.15
C ARG A 26 -24.06 11.80 40.65
N GLY A 27 -23.01 11.15 40.14
CA GLY A 27 -21.68 11.74 40.02
C GLY A 27 -21.57 12.88 39.01
N ARG A 28 -20.88 13.96 39.41
CA ARG A 28 -20.27 14.91 38.49
C ARG A 28 -19.20 14.16 37.69
N MET A 29 -19.54 13.71 36.48
CA MET A 29 -18.53 13.19 35.54
C MET A 29 -17.52 14.30 35.26
N GLY A 30 -16.37 14.23 35.92
CA GLY A 30 -15.22 15.04 35.58
C GLY A 30 -14.82 14.69 34.17
N ARG A 31 -15.05 15.59 33.21
CA ARG A 31 -14.28 15.59 31.96
C ARG A 31 -12.84 15.86 32.38
N THR A 32 -12.03 14.82 32.50
CA THR A 32 -10.58 14.96 32.69
C THR A 32 -10.07 15.78 31.51
N MET A 33 -9.74 17.06 31.76
CA MET A 33 -9.15 17.88 30.71
C MET A 33 -7.80 17.25 30.38
N LEU A 34 -7.60 16.91 29.10
CA LEU A 34 -6.28 16.59 28.59
C LEU A 34 -5.35 17.76 28.94
N PRO A 35 -4.17 17.50 29.53
CA PRO A 35 -3.20 18.57 29.75
C PRO A 35 -2.81 19.18 28.40
N PRO A 36 -2.49 20.49 28.35
CA PRO A 36 -2.03 21.11 27.12
C PRO A 36 -0.78 20.40 26.61
N LEU A 37 -0.76 20.07 25.32
CA LEU A 37 0.43 19.52 24.68
C LEU A 37 1.56 20.57 24.72
N PRO A 38 2.82 20.15 24.92
CA PRO A 38 3.95 21.08 24.89
C PRO A 38 4.08 21.71 23.50
N ASP A 39 4.63 22.92 23.45
CA ASP A 39 4.93 23.63 22.21
C ASP A 39 6.04 22.88 21.44
N VAL A 40 5.67 22.31 20.28
CA VAL A 40 6.59 21.57 19.40
C VAL A 40 6.91 22.44 18.20
N ALA A 41 8.15 22.94 18.16
CA ALA A 41 8.68 23.75 17.06
C ALA A 41 8.49 23.05 15.69
N PRO A 42 8.27 23.82 14.60
CA PRO A 42 8.01 23.27 13.28
C PRO A 42 9.17 22.38 12.78
N PRO A 43 8.88 21.37 11.95
CA PRO A 43 9.86 20.38 11.56
C PRO A 43 11.03 21.00 10.76
N ARG A 44 12.24 20.77 11.25
CA ARG A 44 13.50 20.83 10.47
C ARG A 44 13.40 19.89 9.25
N PRO A 45 14.19 20.07 8.17
CA PRO A 45 14.12 19.29 6.93
C PRO A 45 13.82 17.81 7.20
N SER A 46 12.70 17.35 6.67
CA SER A 46 11.86 16.42 7.42
C SER A 46 12.51 15.06 7.62
N ARG A 47 12.38 14.53 8.85
CA ARG A 47 12.77 13.15 9.20
C ARG A 47 12.17 12.11 8.24
N SER A 48 11.03 12.43 7.61
CA SER A 48 10.44 11.64 6.53
C SER A 48 11.43 11.47 5.38
N LEU A 49 11.96 12.55 4.78
CA LEU A 49 12.84 12.46 3.61
C LEU A 49 14.06 11.55 3.83
N LEU A 50 14.66 11.56 5.03
CA LEU A 50 15.76 10.66 5.39
C LEU A 50 15.30 9.20 5.59
N LYS A 51 14.11 8.98 6.15
CA LYS A 51 13.48 7.65 6.26
C LYS A 51 13.13 7.11 4.87
N ASP A 52 12.53 7.94 4.02
CA ASP A 52 12.09 7.60 2.66
C ASP A 52 13.30 7.32 1.75
N HIS A 53 14.40 8.08 1.90
CA HIS A 53 15.68 7.77 1.27
C HIS A 53 16.27 6.44 1.76
N ALA A 54 16.35 6.22 3.08
CA ALA A 54 16.86 4.97 3.63
C ALA A 54 16.03 3.75 3.18
N MET A 55 14.69 3.89 3.15
CA MET A 55 13.76 2.91 2.60
C MET A 55 14.09 2.56 1.15
N ALA A 56 14.24 3.57 0.29
CA ALA A 56 14.57 3.35 -1.12
C ALA A 56 15.91 2.62 -1.32
N VAL A 57 16.96 2.99 -0.56
CA VAL A 57 18.27 2.31 -0.65
C VAL A 57 18.18 0.86 -0.14
N ILE A 58 17.47 0.60 0.97
CA ILE A 58 17.30 -0.75 1.50
C ILE A 58 16.50 -1.63 0.51
N ARG A 59 15.41 -1.12 -0.09
CA ARG A 59 14.66 -1.84 -1.14
C ARG A 59 15.56 -2.18 -2.34
N ARG A 60 16.37 -1.24 -2.83
CA ARG A 60 17.33 -1.51 -3.93
C ARG A 60 18.37 -2.56 -3.55
N ALA A 61 18.86 -2.57 -2.31
CA ALA A 61 19.84 -3.54 -1.83
C ALA A 61 19.26 -4.96 -1.62
N LEU A 62 17.98 -5.06 -1.26
CA LEU A 62 17.21 -6.31 -1.23
C LEU A 62 17.08 -6.91 -2.65
N VAL A 63 16.72 -6.07 -3.63
CA VAL A 63 16.48 -6.45 -5.02
C VAL A 63 17.75 -6.89 -5.73
N SER A 64 18.86 -6.17 -5.54
CA SER A 64 20.16 -6.53 -6.13
C SER A 64 20.78 -7.78 -5.51
N GLY A 65 20.22 -8.31 -4.40
CA GLY A 65 20.79 -9.41 -3.65
C GLY A 65 22.04 -9.03 -2.84
N ALA A 66 22.33 -7.73 -2.70
CA ALA A 66 23.35 -7.24 -1.77
C ALA A 66 22.97 -7.49 -0.29
N VAL A 67 21.68 -7.67 -0.01
CA VAL A 67 21.10 -8.07 1.27
C VAL A 67 20.49 -9.47 1.06
N GLN A 68 21.12 -10.53 1.58
CA GLN A 68 20.65 -11.90 1.34
C GLN A 68 19.57 -12.34 2.34
N PRO A 69 18.58 -13.17 1.91
CA PRO A 69 17.63 -13.76 2.83
C PRO A 69 18.30 -14.61 3.92
N GLY A 70 17.97 -14.36 5.18
CA GLY A 70 18.61 -14.99 6.33
C GLY A 70 19.70 -14.16 7.04
N GLU A 71 20.27 -13.16 6.35
CA GLU A 71 21.31 -12.28 6.90
C GLU A 71 20.74 -11.26 7.91
N ILE A 72 21.53 -10.88 8.92
CA ILE A 72 21.08 -9.99 10.01
C ILE A 72 21.82 -8.65 9.94
N PHE A 73 21.05 -7.58 9.83
CA PHE A 73 21.52 -6.21 9.69
C PHE A 73 21.19 -5.39 10.94
N SER A 74 22.15 -4.60 11.41
CA SER A 74 21.90 -3.62 12.47
C SER A 74 21.57 -2.25 11.85
N ALA A 75 20.56 -1.57 12.41
CA ALA A 75 20.24 -0.20 12.01
C ALA A 75 21.43 0.76 12.22
N THR A 76 22.35 0.45 13.15
CA THR A 76 23.61 1.17 13.38
C THR A 76 24.57 1.03 12.20
N ALA A 77 24.79 -0.19 11.69
CA ALA A 77 25.69 -0.41 10.55
C ALA A 77 25.14 0.23 9.27
N LEU A 78 23.84 0.04 8.99
CA LEU A 78 23.19 0.66 7.83
C LEU A 78 23.21 2.19 7.91
N ALA A 79 22.96 2.78 9.08
CA ALA A 79 23.03 4.24 9.26
C ALA A 79 24.44 4.81 9.03
N ALA A 80 25.49 4.07 9.42
CA ALA A 80 26.87 4.46 9.14
C ALA A 80 27.21 4.39 7.64
N GLN A 81 26.72 3.38 6.92
CA GLN A 81 26.90 3.25 5.46
C GLN A 81 26.13 4.32 4.67
N LEU A 82 24.99 4.76 5.19
CA LEU A 82 24.12 5.77 4.59
C LEU A 82 24.44 7.21 5.03
N GLU A 83 25.47 7.41 5.87
CA GLU A 83 25.87 8.70 6.44
C GLU A 83 24.72 9.48 7.14
N VAL A 84 23.76 8.77 7.72
CA VAL A 84 22.60 9.35 8.43
C VAL A 84 22.53 8.91 9.89
N SER A 85 21.68 9.56 10.69
CA SER A 85 21.41 9.12 12.06
C SER A 85 20.67 7.77 12.10
N ASN A 86 20.78 7.04 13.21
CA ASN A 86 20.18 5.71 13.39
C ASN A 86 18.65 5.70 13.24
N SER A 87 17.97 6.73 13.75
CA SER A 87 16.51 6.79 13.85
C SER A 87 15.77 6.62 12.51
N PRO A 88 16.02 7.42 11.44
CA PRO A 88 15.34 7.24 10.15
C PRO A 88 15.58 5.86 9.52
N VAL A 89 16.77 5.28 9.70
CA VAL A 89 17.08 3.92 9.21
C VAL A 89 16.31 2.86 10.01
N ARG A 90 16.23 3.01 11.33
CA ARG A 90 15.41 2.14 12.18
C ARG A 90 13.92 2.27 11.89
N ASP A 91 13.44 3.49 11.64
CA ASP A 91 12.06 3.76 11.24
C ASP A 91 11.75 3.06 9.90
N ALA A 92 12.63 3.16 8.90
CA ALA A 92 12.49 2.48 7.61
C ALA A 92 12.53 0.95 7.73
N LEU A 93 13.45 0.40 8.52
CA LEU A 93 13.54 -1.05 8.79
C LEU A 93 12.28 -1.56 9.51
N LEU A 94 11.73 -0.79 10.46
CA LEU A 94 10.46 -1.13 11.10
C LEU A 94 9.28 -1.07 10.12
N GLU A 95 9.27 -0.14 9.17
CA GLU A 95 8.25 -0.09 8.12
C GLU A 95 8.32 -1.31 7.18
N LEU A 96 9.52 -1.78 6.83
CA LEU A 96 9.72 -3.06 6.12
C LEU A 96 9.26 -4.27 6.96
N VAL A 97 9.36 -4.21 8.29
CA VAL A 97 8.79 -5.23 9.19
C VAL A 97 7.26 -5.22 9.16
N HIS A 98 6.63 -4.03 9.21
CA HIS A 98 5.17 -3.92 9.08
C HIS A 98 4.66 -4.32 7.68
N GLY A 99 5.51 -4.27 6.66
CA GLY A 99 5.24 -4.81 5.32
C GLY A 99 5.53 -6.31 5.17
N GLY A 100 5.99 -7.01 6.21
CA GLY A 100 6.32 -8.44 6.14
C GLY A 100 7.52 -8.79 5.24
N ILE A 101 8.35 -7.81 4.91
CA ILE A 101 9.58 -7.98 4.11
C ILE A 101 10.77 -8.32 5.01
N MET A 102 10.74 -7.81 6.24
CA MET A 102 11.74 -8.05 7.28
C MET A 102 11.10 -8.49 8.59
N GLU A 103 11.90 -9.01 9.50
CA GLU A 103 11.53 -9.31 10.87
C GLU A 103 12.56 -8.74 11.85
N VAL A 104 12.14 -8.47 13.09
CA VAL A 104 13.05 -8.05 14.16
C VAL A 104 13.70 -9.28 14.78
N VAL A 105 15.02 -9.32 14.79
CA VAL A 105 15.79 -10.34 15.52
C VAL A 105 16.24 -9.76 16.86
N PRO A 106 15.67 -10.23 18.00
CA PRO A 106 15.95 -9.66 19.32
C PRO A 106 17.45 -9.53 19.61
N ASN A 107 17.85 -8.35 20.08
CA ASN A 107 19.23 -7.98 20.42
C ASN A 107 20.28 -8.11 19.28
N ARG A 108 19.87 -8.40 18.03
CA ARG A 108 20.79 -8.52 16.89
C ARG A 108 20.48 -7.57 15.74
N GLY A 109 19.21 -7.23 15.50
CA GLY A 109 18.82 -6.26 14.48
C GLY A 109 17.59 -6.71 13.69
N PHE A 110 17.72 -6.71 12.37
CA PHE A 110 16.64 -7.01 11.42
C PHE A 110 17.12 -8.05 10.42
N ARG A 111 16.22 -8.90 9.92
CA ARG A 111 16.50 -9.93 8.92
C ARG A 111 15.44 -9.94 7.85
N VAL A 112 15.80 -10.27 6.61
CA VAL A 112 14.84 -10.41 5.51
C VAL A 112 14.02 -11.69 5.72
N VAL A 113 12.70 -11.60 5.58
CA VAL A 113 11.79 -12.75 5.61
C VAL A 113 12.03 -13.59 4.37
N GLN A 114 12.22 -14.90 4.55
CA GLN A 114 12.05 -15.88 3.48
C GLN A 114 10.56 -16.24 3.44
N LEU A 115 9.91 -16.02 2.29
CA LEU A 115 8.57 -16.54 2.03
C LEU A 115 8.76 -17.78 1.18
N ASP A 116 7.98 -18.83 1.42
CA ASP A 116 7.98 -19.98 0.54
C ASP A 116 7.01 -19.79 -0.65
N ASP A 117 6.94 -20.80 -1.52
CA ASP A 117 6.05 -20.78 -2.69
C ASP A 117 4.55 -20.72 -2.32
N HIS A 118 4.17 -21.19 -1.14
CA HIS A 118 2.80 -21.13 -0.64
C HIS A 118 2.50 -19.73 -0.10
N ASP A 119 3.38 -19.15 0.72
CA ASP A 119 3.30 -17.78 1.21
C ASP A 119 3.17 -16.78 0.04
N LEU A 120 4.04 -16.91 -0.98
CA LEU A 120 4.00 -16.06 -2.16
C LEU A 120 2.68 -16.23 -2.94
N ALA A 121 2.15 -17.45 -3.06
CA ALA A 121 0.87 -17.69 -3.70
C ALA A 121 -0.31 -17.05 -2.94
N GLU A 122 -0.29 -17.02 -1.60
CA GLU A 122 -1.29 -16.29 -0.80
C GLU A 122 -1.21 -14.77 -1.05
N VAL A 123 0.00 -14.20 -1.10
CA VAL A 123 0.17 -12.77 -1.43
C VAL A 123 -0.32 -12.46 -2.84
N TYR A 124 -0.05 -13.33 -3.83
CA TYR A 124 -0.58 -13.17 -5.20
C TYR A 124 -2.10 -13.25 -5.26
N GLN A 125 -2.74 -14.14 -4.49
CA GLN A 125 -4.22 -14.20 -4.41
C GLN A 125 -4.82 -12.93 -3.81
N LEU A 126 -4.22 -12.38 -2.74
CA LEU A 126 -4.64 -11.10 -2.17
C LEU A 126 -4.48 -9.95 -3.18
N ARG A 127 -3.37 -9.93 -3.93
CA ARG A 127 -3.15 -8.96 -5.01
C ARG A 127 -4.18 -9.10 -6.12
N GLU A 128 -4.54 -10.30 -6.54
CA GLU A 128 -5.55 -10.52 -7.57
C GLU A 128 -6.94 -10.05 -7.13
N LEU A 129 -7.36 -10.39 -5.91
CA LEU A 129 -8.64 -9.95 -5.32
C LEU A 129 -8.76 -8.43 -5.14
N ILE A 130 -7.65 -7.70 -5.17
CA ILE A 130 -7.58 -6.25 -4.92
C ILE A 130 -7.30 -5.45 -6.20
N GLU A 131 -6.24 -5.80 -6.93
CA GLU A 131 -5.73 -5.00 -8.05
C GLU A 131 -6.55 -5.20 -9.34
N VAL A 132 -7.07 -6.41 -9.59
CA VAL A 132 -7.90 -6.69 -10.78
C VAL A 132 -9.21 -5.88 -10.80
N PRO A 133 -10.08 -5.94 -9.77
CA PRO A 133 -11.29 -5.12 -9.77
C PRO A 133 -10.99 -3.61 -9.70
N ALA A 134 -9.81 -3.22 -9.19
CA ALA A 134 -9.37 -1.83 -9.19
C ALA A 134 -9.05 -1.32 -10.60
N VAL A 135 -8.31 -2.08 -11.42
CA VAL A 135 -8.06 -1.69 -12.82
C VAL A 135 -9.31 -1.81 -13.69
N ALA A 136 -10.21 -2.76 -13.41
CA ALA A 136 -11.52 -2.83 -14.06
C ALA A 136 -12.33 -1.55 -13.83
N GLN A 137 -12.39 -1.08 -12.58
CA GLN A 137 -13.07 0.17 -12.22
C GLN A 137 -12.43 1.42 -12.86
N LEU A 138 -11.12 1.42 -13.12
CA LEU A 138 -10.45 2.49 -13.87
C LEU A 138 -10.84 2.44 -15.36
N ALA A 139 -10.84 1.26 -15.97
CA ALA A 139 -11.29 1.08 -17.36
C ALA A 139 -12.77 1.45 -17.54
N GLU A 140 -13.65 1.14 -16.59
CA GLU A 140 -15.07 1.57 -16.64
C GLU A 140 -15.22 3.09 -16.63
N ARG A 141 -14.43 3.79 -15.79
CA ARG A 141 -14.55 5.24 -15.55
C ARG A 141 -13.76 6.09 -16.54
N GLY A 142 -12.71 5.54 -17.12
CA GLY A 142 -11.67 6.29 -17.82
C GLY A 142 -10.74 7.02 -16.83
N ILE A 143 -9.64 7.56 -17.38
CA ILE A 143 -8.63 8.31 -16.63
C ILE A 143 -8.33 9.66 -17.29
N PRO A 144 -7.86 10.68 -16.53
CA PRO A 144 -7.40 11.94 -17.09
C PRO A 144 -6.22 11.79 -18.07
N GLU A 145 -6.11 12.70 -19.05
CA GLU A 145 -5.06 12.68 -20.08
C GLU A 145 -3.66 12.95 -19.50
N ASP A 146 -3.56 13.80 -18.49
CA ASP A 146 -2.32 14.07 -17.74
C ASP A 146 -1.89 12.85 -16.91
N ALA A 147 -2.84 12.15 -16.29
CA ALA A 147 -2.59 10.87 -15.63
C ALA A 147 -2.14 9.78 -16.61
N ALA A 148 -2.81 9.65 -17.76
CA ALA A 148 -2.40 8.73 -18.82
C ALA A 148 -0.97 9.05 -19.31
N THR A 149 -0.63 10.32 -19.49
CA THR A 149 0.72 10.77 -19.87
C THR A 149 1.77 10.37 -18.83
N ALA A 150 1.50 10.59 -17.54
CA ALA A 150 2.41 10.23 -16.46
C ALA A 150 2.61 8.70 -16.34
N LEU A 151 1.55 7.92 -16.59
CA LEU A 151 1.58 6.46 -16.62
C LEU A 151 2.36 5.92 -17.83
N THR A 152 2.19 6.49 -19.02
CA THR A 152 3.00 6.16 -20.20
C THR A 152 4.49 6.32 -19.89
N GLN A 153 4.89 7.45 -19.30
CA GLN A 153 6.29 7.68 -18.91
C GLN A 153 6.78 6.68 -17.85
N ALA A 154 5.91 6.14 -16.99
CA ALA A 154 6.27 5.11 -16.02
C ALA A 154 6.48 3.73 -16.69
N ALA A 155 5.62 3.38 -17.66
CA ALA A 155 5.77 2.18 -18.48
C ALA A 155 7.06 2.25 -19.33
N GLU A 156 7.31 3.38 -20.02
CA GLU A 156 8.53 3.60 -20.82
C GLU A 156 9.81 3.43 -19.98
N ARG A 157 9.84 3.98 -18.76
CA ARG A 157 10.97 3.77 -17.82
C ARG A 157 11.14 2.30 -17.44
N CYS A 158 10.05 1.56 -17.26
CA CYS A 158 10.10 0.14 -16.93
C CYS A 158 10.64 -0.69 -18.11
N VAL A 159 10.19 -0.41 -19.33
CA VAL A 159 10.68 -1.04 -20.58
C VAL A 159 12.16 -0.76 -20.79
N ALA A 160 12.58 0.51 -20.77
CA ALA A 160 13.98 0.89 -20.98
C ALA A 160 14.93 0.28 -19.93
N ALA A 161 14.46 0.12 -18.68
CA ALA A 161 15.21 -0.56 -17.63
C ALA A 161 15.28 -2.09 -17.83
N ALA A 162 14.20 -2.72 -18.31
CA ALA A 162 14.21 -4.14 -18.66
C ALA A 162 15.20 -4.46 -19.79
N GLU A 163 15.23 -3.64 -20.85
CA GLU A 163 16.19 -3.76 -21.96
C GLU A 163 17.65 -3.66 -21.50
N GLN A 164 17.91 -2.79 -20.52
CA GLN A 164 19.24 -2.58 -19.93
C GLN A 164 19.58 -3.57 -18.79
N SER A 165 18.64 -4.45 -18.42
CA SER A 165 18.72 -5.33 -17.24
C SER A 165 18.96 -4.59 -15.90
N ASP A 166 18.53 -3.33 -15.81
CA ASP A 166 18.58 -2.53 -14.57
C ASP A 166 17.38 -2.88 -13.68
N LEU A 167 17.54 -3.93 -12.86
CA LEU A 167 16.47 -4.42 -11.98
C LEU A 167 15.99 -3.37 -10.95
N PRO A 168 16.87 -2.56 -10.33
CA PRO A 168 16.44 -1.41 -9.53
C PRO A 168 15.55 -0.43 -10.28
N ALA A 169 15.95 0.04 -11.46
CA ALA A 169 15.16 1.00 -12.24
C ALA A 169 13.85 0.38 -12.78
N PHE A 170 13.87 -0.90 -13.15
CA PHE A 170 12.68 -1.65 -13.55
C PHE A 170 11.62 -1.64 -12.43
N LEU A 171 12.02 -1.91 -11.18
CA LEU A 171 11.09 -1.92 -10.06
C LEU A 171 10.59 -0.54 -9.65
N ASP A 172 11.44 0.48 -9.73
CA ASP A 172 10.99 1.87 -9.52
C ASP A 172 9.94 2.26 -10.59
N GLY A 173 10.12 1.83 -11.84
CA GLY A 173 9.13 1.98 -12.93
C GLY A 173 7.83 1.20 -12.71
N ASP A 174 7.93 -0.10 -12.44
CA ASP A 174 6.78 -0.99 -12.18
C ASP A 174 5.94 -0.48 -11.00
N ARG A 175 6.60 -0.10 -9.91
CA ARG A 175 5.93 0.44 -8.73
C ARG A 175 5.23 1.76 -9.03
N ALA A 176 5.90 2.68 -9.73
CA ALA A 176 5.32 3.97 -10.10
C ALA A 176 4.09 3.81 -11.01
N PHE A 177 4.15 2.91 -11.99
CA PHE A 177 3.03 2.63 -12.90
C PHE A 177 1.82 2.06 -12.13
N HIS A 178 2.02 0.98 -11.39
CA HIS A 178 0.91 0.27 -10.74
C HIS A 178 0.31 1.04 -9.57
N LEU A 179 1.11 1.75 -8.75
CA LEU A 179 0.55 2.60 -7.71
C LEU A 179 -0.11 3.86 -8.30
N GLY A 180 0.46 4.44 -9.36
CA GLY A 180 -0.12 5.59 -10.06
C GLY A 180 -1.52 5.32 -10.62
N LEU A 181 -1.78 4.11 -11.15
CA LEU A 181 -3.13 3.68 -11.52
C LEU A 181 -4.07 3.72 -10.30
N LEU A 182 -3.68 3.09 -9.20
CA LEU A 182 -4.53 2.96 -8.00
C LEU A 182 -4.77 4.28 -7.26
N GLU A 183 -3.86 5.24 -7.37
CA GLU A 183 -4.02 6.60 -6.82
C GLU A 183 -5.20 7.33 -7.46
N LEU A 184 -5.52 7.08 -8.74
CA LEU A 184 -6.66 7.67 -9.44
C LEU A 184 -8.03 7.24 -8.86
N LEU A 185 -8.08 6.16 -8.09
CA LEU A 185 -9.28 5.74 -7.35
C LEU A 185 -9.52 6.57 -6.08
N GLY A 186 -8.59 7.45 -5.70
CA GLY A 186 -8.70 8.31 -4.50
C GLY A 186 -8.64 7.55 -3.17
N ASN A 187 -8.27 6.27 -3.19
CA ASN A 187 -8.28 5.40 -2.01
C ASN A 187 -6.86 5.16 -1.47
N GLN A 188 -6.37 6.07 -0.62
CA GLN A 188 -5.02 5.93 -0.03
C GLN A 188 -4.81 4.62 0.74
N ARG A 189 -5.87 4.01 1.29
CA ARG A 189 -5.76 2.73 2.01
C ARG A 189 -5.51 1.56 1.07
N LEU A 190 -6.08 1.60 -0.14
CA LEU A 190 -5.81 0.65 -1.23
C LEU A 190 -4.34 0.76 -1.67
N VAL A 191 -3.88 1.98 -1.99
CA VAL A 191 -2.50 2.23 -2.43
C VAL A 191 -1.47 1.72 -1.41
N LEU A 192 -1.65 2.06 -0.12
CA LEU A 192 -0.76 1.62 0.96
C LEU A 192 -0.80 0.11 1.22
N MET A 193 -1.91 -0.57 0.92
CA MET A 193 -2.03 -2.01 1.07
C MET A 193 -1.34 -2.73 -0.09
N VAL A 194 -1.62 -2.30 -1.32
CA VAL A 194 -1.02 -2.88 -2.53
C VAL A 194 0.50 -2.66 -2.55
N ASP A 195 1.01 -1.49 -2.19
CA ASP A 195 2.46 -1.22 -2.11
C ASP A 195 3.22 -2.30 -1.30
N ARG A 196 2.67 -2.71 -0.15
CA ARG A 196 3.26 -3.73 0.73
C ARG A 196 3.22 -5.13 0.10
N LEU A 197 2.09 -5.52 -0.48
CA LEU A 197 1.94 -6.82 -1.16
C LEU A 197 2.83 -6.90 -2.41
N ARG A 198 3.01 -5.77 -3.11
CA ARG A 198 3.92 -5.65 -4.27
C ARG A 198 5.39 -5.75 -3.85
N ASP A 199 5.81 -5.11 -2.75
CA ASP A 199 7.17 -5.29 -2.22
C ASP A 199 7.47 -6.77 -1.93
N GLN A 200 6.59 -7.46 -1.20
CA GLN A 200 6.75 -8.88 -0.86
C GLN A 200 6.94 -9.75 -2.11
N THR A 201 6.06 -9.57 -3.10
CA THR A 201 6.11 -10.36 -4.36
C THR A 201 7.25 -9.95 -5.28
N ARG A 202 7.62 -8.67 -5.38
CA ARG A 202 8.71 -8.22 -6.25
C ARG A 202 10.09 -8.56 -5.70
N ILE A 203 10.34 -8.42 -4.40
CA ILE A 203 11.67 -8.72 -3.81
C ILE A 203 12.07 -10.19 -4.02
N GLN A 204 11.11 -11.11 -3.98
CA GLN A 204 11.38 -12.55 -4.15
C GLN A 204 11.11 -13.04 -5.58
N GLY A 205 10.03 -12.58 -6.21
CA GLY A 205 9.65 -12.93 -7.58
C GLY A 205 10.59 -12.37 -8.66
N MET A 206 11.37 -11.32 -8.38
CA MET A 206 12.33 -10.75 -9.34
C MET A 206 13.32 -11.80 -9.88
N ARG A 207 13.86 -12.66 -9.01
CA ARG A 207 14.78 -13.73 -9.41
C ARG A 207 14.14 -14.70 -10.42
N ARG A 208 12.83 -14.92 -10.33
CA ARG A 208 12.05 -15.79 -11.24
C ARG A 208 11.81 -15.12 -12.59
N LEU A 209 11.37 -13.87 -12.58
CA LEU A 209 11.18 -13.05 -13.80
C LEU A 209 12.45 -13.01 -14.66
N VAL A 210 13.61 -12.81 -14.02
CA VAL A 210 14.92 -12.84 -14.69
C VAL A 210 15.26 -14.24 -15.20
N ALA A 211 15.11 -15.28 -14.35
CA ALA A 211 15.44 -16.66 -14.73
C ALA A 211 14.57 -17.23 -15.86
N GLN A 212 13.32 -16.75 -16.00
CA GLN A 212 12.40 -17.14 -17.07
C GLN A 212 12.58 -16.33 -18.36
N GLY A 213 13.33 -15.21 -18.32
CA GLY A 213 13.45 -14.27 -19.44
C GLY A 213 12.22 -13.37 -19.64
N SER A 214 11.23 -13.42 -18.73
CA SER A 214 9.96 -12.72 -18.84
C SER A 214 10.02 -11.22 -18.53
N LEU A 215 11.18 -10.67 -18.14
CA LEU A 215 11.32 -9.27 -17.69
C LEU A 215 10.84 -8.25 -18.74
N ALA A 216 11.28 -8.40 -20.00
CA ALA A 216 10.89 -7.51 -21.09
C ALA A 216 9.43 -7.66 -21.50
N ALA A 217 8.89 -8.88 -21.49
CA ALA A 217 7.46 -9.12 -21.74
C ALA A 217 6.60 -8.48 -20.64
N SER A 218 6.98 -8.68 -19.38
CA SER A 218 6.30 -8.10 -18.22
C SER A 218 6.36 -6.57 -18.21
N ALA A 219 7.41 -5.95 -18.78
CA ALA A 219 7.47 -4.50 -18.97
C ALA A 219 6.55 -3.99 -20.08
N ALA A 220 6.45 -4.72 -21.20
CA ALA A 220 5.60 -4.33 -22.33
C ALA A 220 4.11 -4.31 -21.96
N GLU A 221 3.68 -5.25 -21.13
CA GLU A 221 2.28 -5.36 -20.65
C GLU A 221 1.77 -4.11 -19.92
N HIS A 222 2.64 -3.27 -19.35
CA HIS A 222 2.22 -2.00 -18.76
C HIS A 222 1.59 -1.07 -19.82
N HIS A 223 2.11 -1.07 -21.06
CA HIS A 223 1.50 -0.31 -22.16
C HIS A 223 0.17 -0.90 -22.60
N ASP A 224 0.07 -2.23 -22.72
CA ASP A 224 -1.17 -2.90 -23.12
C ASP A 224 -2.29 -2.68 -22.07
N LEU A 225 -1.93 -2.74 -20.78
CA LEU A 225 -2.86 -2.47 -19.67
C LEU A 225 -3.32 -1.01 -19.67
N LEU A 226 -2.40 -0.05 -19.87
CA LEU A 226 -2.75 1.37 -19.95
C LEU A 226 -3.66 1.64 -21.15
N LEU A 227 -3.37 1.04 -22.31
CA LEU A 227 -4.20 1.16 -23.51
C LEU A 227 -5.60 0.59 -23.26
N ALA A 228 -5.72 -0.59 -22.63
CA ALA A 228 -7.00 -1.18 -22.28
C ALA A 228 -7.82 -0.30 -21.30
N VAL A 229 -7.15 0.37 -20.34
CA VAL A 229 -7.80 1.33 -19.42
C VAL A 229 -8.27 2.59 -20.16
N VAL A 230 -7.45 3.18 -21.03
CA VAL A 230 -7.78 4.39 -21.79
C VAL A 230 -8.88 4.14 -22.84
N GLU A 231 -8.90 2.96 -23.46
CA GLU A 231 -9.92 2.56 -24.45
C GLU A 231 -11.17 1.93 -23.81
N HIS A 232 -11.30 1.98 -22.48
CA HIS A 232 -12.42 1.40 -21.72
C HIS A 232 -12.66 -0.11 -21.95
N ARG A 233 -11.61 -0.87 -22.31
CA ARG A 233 -11.65 -2.31 -22.56
C ARG A 233 -11.52 -3.10 -21.25
N VAL A 234 -12.57 -3.03 -20.42
CA VAL A 234 -12.62 -3.64 -19.07
C VAL A 234 -12.19 -5.12 -19.04
N PRO A 235 -12.68 -6.03 -19.91
CA PRO A 235 -12.27 -7.44 -19.86
C PRO A 235 -10.79 -7.64 -20.18
N ASP A 236 -10.24 -6.82 -21.09
CA ASP A 236 -8.85 -6.88 -21.49
C ASP A 236 -7.95 -6.37 -20.35
N ALA A 237 -8.32 -5.26 -19.71
CA ALA A 237 -7.59 -4.72 -18.55
C ALA A 237 -7.51 -5.74 -17.40
N GLU A 238 -8.60 -6.44 -17.08
CA GLU A 238 -8.56 -7.52 -16.09
C GLU A 238 -7.68 -8.70 -16.53
N SER A 239 -7.78 -9.11 -17.80
CA SER A 239 -7.04 -10.25 -18.34
C SER A 239 -5.53 -9.98 -18.36
N ILE A 240 -5.12 -8.80 -18.81
CA ILE A 240 -3.72 -8.36 -18.83
C ILE A 240 -3.18 -8.26 -17.40
N MET A 241 -3.95 -7.71 -16.45
CA MET A 241 -3.52 -7.62 -15.06
C MET A 241 -3.29 -9.00 -14.42
N ARG A 242 -4.21 -9.96 -14.65
CA ARG A 242 -4.04 -11.36 -14.22
C ARG A 242 -2.81 -12.02 -14.85
N HIS A 243 -2.59 -11.82 -16.16
CA HIS A 243 -1.41 -12.36 -16.85
C HIS A 243 -0.11 -11.77 -16.32
N HIS A 244 -0.07 -10.44 -16.12
CA HIS A 244 1.09 -9.72 -15.62
C HIS A 244 1.55 -10.18 -14.23
N MET A 245 0.60 -10.52 -13.34
CA MET A 245 0.92 -11.10 -12.05
C MET A 245 1.45 -12.53 -12.16
N ALA A 246 0.98 -13.31 -13.14
CA ALA A 246 1.35 -14.71 -13.30
C ALA A 246 2.86 -14.92 -13.51
N HIS A 247 3.55 -14.03 -14.25
CA HIS A 247 5.01 -14.12 -14.52
C HIS A 247 5.90 -14.18 -13.27
N GLY A 248 5.48 -13.59 -12.15
CA GLY A 248 6.24 -13.66 -10.89
C GLY A 248 5.76 -14.77 -9.94
N SER A 249 4.62 -15.40 -10.22
CA SER A 249 3.97 -16.38 -9.36
C SER A 249 4.48 -17.81 -9.62
N THR A 250 4.29 -18.70 -8.63
CA THR A 250 4.15 -20.14 -8.92
C THR A 250 2.68 -20.36 -9.30
N PRO A 251 2.36 -21.19 -10.32
CA PRO A 251 0.98 -21.68 -10.45
C PRO A 251 0.56 -22.30 -9.11
N PRO A 252 -0.61 -21.94 -8.55
CA PRO A 252 -0.98 -22.35 -7.21
C PRO A 252 -1.05 -23.87 -7.12
N ASN A 253 -0.48 -24.43 -6.04
CA ASN A 253 -0.89 -25.77 -5.61
C ASN A 253 -2.41 -25.75 -5.42
N PRO A 254 -3.15 -26.79 -5.85
CA PRO A 254 -4.59 -26.84 -5.63
C PRO A 254 -4.88 -26.72 -4.14
N PRO A 255 -5.93 -26.00 -3.73
CA PRO A 255 -6.19 -25.72 -2.33
C PRO A 255 -6.32 -27.03 -1.55
N VAL A 256 -5.38 -27.26 -0.61
CA VAL A 256 -5.42 -28.39 0.31
C VAL A 256 -6.49 -28.09 1.36
N PHE A 257 -7.75 -28.28 0.98
CA PHE A 257 -8.84 -28.42 1.93
C PHE A 257 -8.53 -29.62 2.82
N LYS A 258 -7.96 -29.37 3.99
CA LYS A 258 -7.88 -30.39 5.05
C LYS A 258 -9.32 -30.78 5.36
N GLU A 259 -9.70 -32.00 5.00
CA GLU A 259 -11.01 -32.52 5.37
C GLU A 259 -11.19 -32.36 6.88
N PRO A 260 -12.37 -31.91 7.35
CA PRO A 260 -12.63 -31.85 8.78
C PRO A 260 -12.49 -33.25 9.34
N THR A 261 -11.53 -33.43 10.25
CA THR A 261 -11.28 -34.70 10.93
C THR A 261 -12.56 -35.14 11.61
N ARG A 262 -13.22 -36.16 11.05
CA ARG A 262 -14.42 -36.75 11.64
C ARG A 262 -14.03 -37.43 12.95
N GLY A 263 -14.41 -36.84 14.07
CA GLY A 263 -14.51 -37.50 15.37
C GLY A 263 -15.77 -38.36 15.46
#